data_AF-A0A377CUP8-F1
#
_entry.id   AF-A0A377CUP8-F1
#
_cell.length_a   1.000
_cell.length_b   1.000
_cell.length_c   1.000
_cell.angle_alpha   90.00
_cell.angle_beta   90.00
_cell.angle_gamma   90.00
#
_symmetry.space_group_name_H-M   'P 1'
#
loop_
_entity.id
_entity.type
_entity.pdbx_description
1 polymer ?
#
loop_
_entity_poly.entity_id
_entity_poly.type
_entity_poly.pdbx_seq_one_letter_code
_entity_poly.pdbx_strand_id
1 'polypeptide(L)'
;MFERVLRELGFNVRSLLGARSVINPPALPPRTHRLLLVELEEEKWIADVGFGGQTLTAPIRLVSDLVQTTPHGEYRLLQEGDDWVLQFIIISIGSRCTVLISASSNKAIM
;
A
#
# COMPACT_ATOMS: atom_id res chain seq x y z
N MET A 1 -5.31 -15.14 4.33
CA MET A 1 -4.48 -16.16 3.66
C MET A 1 -3.02 -15.71 3.58
N PHE A 2 -2.65 -14.71 2.77
CA PHE A 2 -1.25 -14.29 2.61
C PHE A 2 -0.54 -13.89 3.92
N GLU A 3 -1.21 -13.13 4.80
CA GLU A 3 -0.67 -12.79 6.13
C GLU A 3 -0.26 -14.04 6.93
N ARG A 4 -1.09 -15.07 6.93
CA ARG A 4 -0.82 -16.30 7.67
C ARG A 4 0.44 -16.98 7.15
N VAL A 5 0.60 -17.06 5.82
CA VAL A 5 1.80 -17.62 5.20
C VAL A 5 3.05 -16.84 5.62
N LEU A 6 3.01 -15.50 5.58
CA LEU A 6 4.13 -14.68 6.01
C LEU A 6 4.46 -14.86 7.50
N ARG A 7 3.44 -14.96 8.38
CA ARG A 7 3.66 -15.25 9.80
C ARG A 7 4.32 -16.61 10.02
N GLU A 8 3.86 -17.66 9.33
CA GLU A 8 4.46 -19.01 9.42
C GLU A 8 5.89 -19.05 8.89
N LEU A 9 6.23 -18.18 7.94
CA LEU A 9 7.61 -17.99 7.45
C LEU A 9 8.48 -17.13 8.40
N GLY A 10 7.93 -16.65 9.52
CA GLY A 10 8.67 -15.88 10.52
C GLY A 10 8.73 -14.37 10.29
N PHE A 11 7.98 -13.82 9.32
CA PHE A 11 7.93 -12.38 9.12
C PHE A 11 7.11 -11.70 10.23
N ASN A 12 7.59 -10.54 10.67
CA ASN A 12 6.79 -9.61 11.46
C ASN A 12 5.82 -8.89 10.53
N VAL A 13 4.55 -9.32 10.52
CA VAL A 13 3.52 -8.82 9.62
C VAL A 13 2.24 -8.48 10.39
N ARG A 14 1.53 -7.44 9.96
CA ARG A 14 0.19 -7.10 10.46
C ARG A 14 -0.71 -6.57 9.35
N SER A 15 -2.02 -6.75 9.50
CA SER A 15 -2.99 -6.17 8.58
C SER A 15 -3.17 -4.67 8.81
N LEU A 16 -3.43 -3.95 7.72
CA LEU A 16 -3.83 -2.54 7.67
C LEU A 16 -5.18 -2.43 6.95
N LEU A 17 -5.97 -1.40 7.28
CA LEU A 17 -7.20 -1.06 6.58
C LEU A 17 -7.02 0.21 5.74
N GLY A 18 -7.06 0.09 4.42
CA GLY A 18 -6.99 1.19 3.48
C GLY A 18 -8.33 1.55 2.86
N ALA A 19 -8.41 2.75 2.29
CA ALA A 19 -9.50 3.16 1.42
C ALA A 19 -9.11 2.88 -0.03
N ARG A 20 -10.00 2.27 -0.82
CA ARG A 20 -9.70 1.99 -2.22
C ARG A 20 -10.41 2.97 -3.13
N SER A 21 -9.63 3.74 -3.89
CA SER A 21 -10.12 4.53 -5.02
C SER A 21 -9.16 4.38 -6.20
N VAL A 22 -9.69 4.46 -7.42
CA VAL A 22 -8.93 4.42 -8.69
C VAL A 22 -8.86 5.82 -9.33
N ILE A 23 -9.62 6.77 -8.78
CA ILE A 23 -9.63 8.20 -9.13
C ILE A 23 -9.33 9.02 -7.88
N ASN A 24 -8.99 10.30 -7.99
CA ASN A 24 -8.89 11.20 -6.84
C ASN A 24 -10.32 11.67 -6.43
N PRO A 25 -10.96 11.07 -5.42
CA PRO A 25 -12.33 11.41 -5.09
C PRO A 25 -12.36 12.69 -4.23
N PRO A 26 -13.46 13.47 -4.25
CA PRO A 26 -13.60 14.65 -3.39
C PRO A 26 -13.63 14.30 -1.88
N ALA A 27 -13.93 13.04 -1.55
CA ALA A 27 -13.85 12.50 -0.20
C ALA A 27 -13.42 11.02 -0.24
N LEU A 28 -12.70 10.58 0.79
CA LEU A 28 -12.22 9.20 0.88
C LEU A 28 -13.37 8.21 1.11
N PRO A 29 -13.41 7.09 0.38
CA PRO A 29 -14.38 6.04 0.64
C PRO A 29 -14.07 5.30 1.97
N PRO A 30 -15.03 4.53 2.51
CA PRO A 30 -14.81 3.73 3.70
C PRO A 30 -13.60 2.78 3.57
N ARG A 31 -12.91 2.56 4.69
CA ARG A 31 -11.72 1.70 4.75
C ARG A 31 -12.12 0.22 4.74
N THR A 32 -12.38 -0.29 3.54
CA THR A 32 -12.83 -1.68 3.30
C THR A 32 -11.72 -2.57 2.74
N HIS A 33 -10.61 -1.96 2.31
CA HIS A 33 -9.51 -2.68 1.70
C HIS A 33 -8.51 -3.15 2.74
N ARG A 34 -8.04 -4.39 2.64
CA ARG A 34 -7.06 -4.97 3.57
C ARG A 34 -5.76 -5.26 2.85
N LEU A 35 -4.68 -4.75 3.40
CA LEU A 35 -3.31 -5.00 2.95
C LEU A 35 -2.40 -5.31 4.15
N LEU A 36 -1.14 -5.60 3.90
CA LEU A 36 -0.18 -5.99 4.94
C LEU A 36 0.92 -4.95 5.10
N LEU A 37 1.29 -4.67 6.35
CA LEU A 37 2.56 -4.08 6.73
C LEU A 37 3.52 -5.20 7.14
N VAL A 38 4.69 -5.23 6.54
CA VAL A 38 5.77 -6.17 6.85
C VAL A 38 6.96 -5.37 7.37
N GLU A 39 7.51 -5.77 8.51
CA GLU A 39 8.76 -5.23 9.05
C GLU A 39 9.90 -6.22 8.75
N LEU A 40 10.93 -5.73 8.05
CA LEU A 40 12.07 -6.52 7.61
C LEU A 40 13.32 -5.64 7.64
N GLU A 41 14.37 -6.09 8.32
CA GLU A 41 15.66 -5.38 8.41
C GLU A 41 15.50 -3.91 8.83
N GLU A 42 14.68 -3.64 9.85
CA GLU A 42 14.35 -2.29 10.36
C GLU A 42 13.57 -1.40 9.38
N GLU A 43 13.28 -1.89 8.17
CA GLU A 43 12.46 -1.22 7.18
C GLU A 43 11.00 -1.69 7.25
N LYS A 44 10.09 -0.79 6.88
CA LYS A 44 8.66 -1.05 6.75
C LYS A 44 8.29 -1.19 5.28
N TRP A 45 7.49 -2.19 4.97
CA TRP A 45 7.06 -2.52 3.62
C TRP A 45 5.56 -2.75 3.59
N ILE A 46 4.90 -2.35 2.50
CA ILE A 46 3.53 -2.77 2.22
C ILE A 46 3.52 -3.91 1.22
N ALA A 47 2.63 -4.87 1.45
CA ALA A 47 2.33 -5.92 0.49
C ALA A 47 0.82 -6.07 0.33
N ASP A 48 0.36 -6.12 -0.92
CA ASP A 48 -1.05 -6.19 -1.25
C ASP A 48 -1.27 -7.11 -2.45
N VAL A 49 -1.74 -8.32 -2.15
CA VAL A 49 -2.09 -9.35 -3.14
C VAL A 49 -3.61 -9.43 -3.39
N GLY A 50 -4.38 -8.48 -2.87
CA GLY A 50 -5.85 -8.53 -2.83
C GLY A 50 -6.57 -7.41 -3.58
N PHE A 51 -5.86 -6.47 -4.20
CA PHE A 51 -6.45 -5.27 -4.81
C PHE A 51 -7.26 -5.52 -6.10
N GLY A 52 -7.07 -6.68 -6.76
CA GLY A 52 -7.69 -7.03 -8.04
C GLY A 52 -6.86 -6.60 -9.25
N GLY A 53 -7.44 -5.85 -10.20
CA GLY A 53 -6.78 -5.49 -11.47
C GLY A 53 -5.52 -4.60 -11.37
N GLN A 54 -5.26 -3.98 -10.21
CA GLN A 54 -4.03 -3.22 -9.93
C GLN A 54 -3.30 -3.76 -8.69
N THR A 55 -3.27 -5.08 -8.55
CA THR A 55 -2.57 -5.74 -7.44
C THR A 55 -1.08 -5.45 -7.49
N LEU A 56 -0.49 -5.12 -6.34
CA LEU A 56 0.95 -4.98 -6.21
C LEU A 56 1.61 -6.34 -6.44
N THR A 57 2.56 -6.39 -7.36
CA THR A 57 3.30 -7.62 -7.70
C THR A 57 4.67 -7.69 -7.05
N ALA A 58 5.03 -6.64 -6.30
CA ALA A 58 6.22 -6.57 -5.46
C ALA A 58 5.88 -5.74 -4.21
N PRO A 59 6.53 -6.00 -3.07
CA PRO A 59 6.37 -5.16 -1.89
C PRO A 59 6.94 -3.75 -2.15
N ILE A 60 6.34 -2.74 -1.54
CA ILE A 60 6.74 -1.34 -1.67
C ILE A 60 7.22 -0.85 -0.30
N ARG A 61 8.44 -0.28 -0.23
CA ARG A 61 8.96 0.35 0.99
C ARG A 61 8.06 1.50 1.41
N LEU A 62 7.74 1.56 2.69
CA LEU A 62 6.97 2.63 3.32
C LEU A 62 7.85 3.87 3.53
N VAL A 63 8.33 4.44 2.43
CA VAL A 63 9.18 5.64 2.38
C VAL A 63 8.46 6.68 1.52
N SER A 64 8.31 7.89 2.07
CA SER A 64 7.62 8.98 1.37
C SER A 64 8.44 9.47 0.18
N ASP A 65 7.74 9.77 -0.90
CA ASP A 65 8.22 10.36 -2.16
C ASP A 65 9.22 9.50 -2.96
N LEU A 66 9.54 8.28 -2.49
CA LEU A 66 10.42 7.34 -3.19
C LEU A 66 9.69 6.62 -4.33
N VAL A 67 10.13 6.82 -5.57
CA VAL A 67 9.70 6.05 -6.73
C VAL A 67 10.31 4.65 -6.67
N GLN A 68 9.47 3.63 -6.81
CA GLN A 68 9.84 2.22 -6.68
C GLN A 68 9.31 1.42 -7.88
N THR A 69 10.23 0.80 -8.61
CA THR A 69 9.91 -0.02 -9.78
C THR A 69 9.47 -1.41 -9.34
N THR A 70 8.37 -1.88 -9.92
CA THR A 70 7.88 -3.25 -9.81
C THR A 70 7.76 -3.87 -11.20
N PRO A 71 7.58 -5.19 -11.33
CA PRO A 71 7.36 -5.82 -12.62
C PRO A 71 6.17 -5.25 -13.42
N HIS A 72 5.18 -4.65 -12.75
CA HIS A 72 3.97 -4.10 -13.37
C HIS A 72 3.89 -2.57 -13.31
N GLY A 73 5.03 -1.90 -13.14
CA GLY A 73 5.17 -0.44 -13.28
C GLY A 73 5.72 0.24 -12.03
N GLU A 74 5.65 1.56 -12.03
CA GLU A 74 6.27 2.40 -11.01
C GLU A 74 5.25 2.90 -10.00
N TYR A 75 5.65 2.84 -8.73
CA TYR A 75 4.81 3.23 -7.61
C TYR A 75 5.55 4.22 -6.71
N ARG A 76 4.79 5.06 -6.01
CA ARG A 76 5.32 5.97 -5.00
C ARG A 76 4.35 6.09 -3.84
N LEU A 77 4.87 6.15 -2.62
CA LEU A 77 4.06 6.46 -1.45
C LEU A 77 4.22 7.93 -1.07
N LEU A 78 3.13 8.59 -0.72
CA LEU A 78 3.13 9.92 -0.12
C LEU A 78 2.60 9.81 1.31
N GLN A 79 3.20 10.55 2.23
CA GLN A 79 2.70 10.68 3.58
C GLN A 79 1.84 11.94 3.70
N GLU A 80 0.57 11.76 4.06
CA GLU A 80 -0.41 12.84 4.26
C GLU A 80 -0.89 12.80 5.72
N GLY A 81 -0.21 13.54 6.59
CA GLY A 81 -0.42 13.45 8.04
C GLY A 81 -0.10 12.05 8.56
N ASP A 82 -1.10 11.39 9.15
CA ASP A 82 -0.99 10.01 9.64
C ASP A 82 -1.30 8.94 8.58
N ASP A 83 -1.74 9.36 7.39
CA ASP A 83 -2.16 8.48 6.31
C ASP A 83 -1.08 8.36 5.24
N TRP A 84 -1.13 7.26 4.49
CA TRP A 84 -0.25 7.01 3.36
C TRP A 84 -1.07 6.95 2.06
N VAL A 85 -0.45 7.34 0.96
CA VAL A 85 -1.11 7.39 -0.35
C VAL A 85 -0.21 6.73 -1.36
N LEU A 86 -0.64 5.59 -1.90
CA LEU A 86 0.07 4.88 -2.96
C LEU A 86 -0.36 5.43 -4.32
N GLN A 87 0.59 5.94 -5.08
CA GLN A 87 0.38 6.41 -6.44
C GLN A 87 0.98 5.41 -7.41
N PHE A 88 0.24 5.10 -8.46
CA PHE A 88 0.77 4.42 -9.64
C PHE A 88 1.15 5.46 -10.71
N ILE A 89 2.38 5.40 -11.19
CA ILE A 89 2.95 6.37 -12.12
C ILE A 89 2.76 5.85 -13.55
N ILE A 90 1.93 6.56 -14.34
CA ILE A 90 1.70 6.26 -15.76
C ILE A 90 2.49 7.28 -16.58
N ILE A 91 3.49 6.80 -17.33
CA ILE A 91 4.43 7.65 -18.10
C ILE A 91 3.76 8.35 -19.30
N SER A 92 2.53 7.99 -19.68
CA SER A 92 1.96 8.42 -20.96
C SER A 92 1.11 9.70 -20.94
N ILE A 93 0.28 10.00 -19.93
CA ILE A 93 -0.67 11.14 -20.04
C ILE A 93 -1.14 11.64 -18.66
N GLY A 94 -0.32 12.35 -17.88
CA GLY A 94 -0.74 13.22 -16.76
C GLY A 94 -1.72 12.68 -15.68
N SER A 95 -2.09 11.41 -15.73
CA SER A 95 -3.22 10.82 -15.03
C SER A 95 -2.65 9.94 -13.93
N ARG A 96 -2.75 10.45 -12.71
CA ARG A 96 -2.29 9.76 -11.50
C ARG A 96 -3.43 8.87 -11.01
N CYS A 97 -3.22 7.55 -11.04
CA CYS A 97 -4.10 6.64 -10.33
C CYS A 97 -3.64 6.62 -8.87
N THR A 98 -4.49 7.11 -7.97
CA THR A 98 -4.17 7.27 -6.56
C THR A 98 -4.93 6.24 -5.74
N VAL A 99 -4.22 5.28 -5.18
CA VAL A 99 -4.74 4.34 -4.19
C VAL A 99 -4.44 4.89 -2.79
N LEU A 100 -5.47 5.29 -2.07
CA LEU A 100 -5.33 5.90 -0.73
C LEU A 100 -5.23 4.84 0.38
N ILE A 101 -4.00 4.41 0.65
CA ILE A 101 -3.71 3.46 1.72
C ILE A 101 -3.55 4.21 3.04
N SER A 102 -4.65 4.59 3.67
CA SER A 102 -4.56 5.07 5.04
C SER A 102 -4.06 3.94 5.95
N ALA A 103 -2.84 4.06 6.43
CA ALA A 103 -2.21 3.14 7.35
C ALA A 103 -1.60 3.94 8.48
N SER A 104 -2.36 4.17 9.55
CA SER A 104 -1.78 4.78 10.75
C SER A 104 -0.75 3.81 11.34
N SER A 105 0.46 4.30 11.58
CA SER A 105 1.52 3.55 12.29
C SER A 105 1.05 2.98 13.64
N ASN A 106 -0.01 3.55 14.23
CA ASN A 106 -0.57 3.20 15.53
C ASN A 106 -1.94 2.50 15.51
N LYS A 107 -2.59 2.29 14.36
CA LYS A 107 -3.85 1.52 14.28
C LYS A 107 -3.64 0.21 13.53
N ALA A 108 -3.01 -0.74 14.21
CA ALA A 108 -3.15 -2.14 13.84
C ALA A 108 -4.62 -2.55 14.06
N ILE A 109 -5.16 -3.36 13.14
CA ILE A 109 -6.41 -4.07 13.39
C ILE A 109 -6.09 -5.13 14.45
N MET A 110 -6.70 -5.04 15.63
CA MET A 110 -6.65 -6.08 16.66
C MET A 110 -7.46 -7.30 16.21
#